data_AF-A0A1V4ZEX4-F1
#
_entry.id   AF-A0A1V4ZEX4-F1
#
_cell.length_a   1.000
_cell.length_b   1.000
_cell.length_c   1.000
_cell.angle_alpha   90.00
_cell.angle_beta   90.00
_cell.angle_gamma   90.00
#
_symmetry.space_group_name_H-M   'P 1'
#
loop_
_entity.id
_entity.type
_entity.pdbx_description
1 polymer ?
#
loop_
_entity_poly.entity_id
_entity_poly.type
_entity_poly.pdbx_seq_one_letter_code
_entity_poly.pdbx_strand_id
1 'polypeptide(L)'
;MPPPECPGLTPAQEKRLKLAVEGTCELCSEYFALPFLDIHRISRRQYREMKRDPSTRILVVCHLCHDHIHHLPVPVRQQREIVSRRSFFVRRDLRRVFGYRPRPYSPPEEIDVSQIFDEYFTHAPPGPFRLSG
;
A
#
# COMPACT_ATOMS: atom_id res chain seq x y z
N MET A 1 4.62 18.09 -22.12
CA MET A 1 3.97 17.39 -20.99
C MET A 1 4.57 16.00 -20.92
N PRO A 2 5.13 15.58 -19.76
CA PRO A 2 5.63 14.22 -19.62
C PRO A 2 4.48 13.20 -19.76
N PRO A 3 4.73 12.02 -20.33
CA PRO A 3 3.73 10.96 -20.45
C PRO A 3 3.33 10.44 -19.06
N PRO A 4 2.06 10.01 -18.86
CA PRO A 4 1.61 9.50 -17.57
C PRO A 4 2.38 8.23 -17.18
N GLU A 5 3.11 8.27 -16.06
CA GLU A 5 3.93 7.16 -15.56
C GLU A 5 3.12 5.92 -15.13
N CYS A 6 1.79 6.05 -15.06
CA CYS A 6 0.86 4.97 -14.71
C CYS A 6 0.04 4.53 -15.93
N PRO A 7 0.53 3.58 -16.76
CA PRO A 7 -0.28 3.02 -17.84
C PRO A 7 -1.53 2.37 -17.27
N GLY A 8 -2.71 2.89 -17.64
CA GLY A 8 -4.02 2.37 -17.23
C GLY A 8 -4.83 3.25 -16.27
N LEU A 9 -4.32 4.41 -15.82
CA LEU A 9 -5.14 5.40 -15.11
C LEU A 9 -5.77 6.40 -16.09
N THR A 10 -7.08 6.58 -16.00
CA THR A 10 -7.77 7.67 -16.71
C THR A 10 -7.52 9.02 -16.02
N PRO A 11 -7.57 10.16 -16.74
CA PRO A 11 -7.43 11.48 -16.12
C PRO A 11 -8.44 11.73 -14.99
N ALA A 12 -9.64 11.18 -15.12
CA ALA A 12 -10.66 11.24 -14.07
C ALA A 12 -10.27 10.46 -12.81
N GLN A 13 -9.66 9.28 -12.96
CA GLN A 13 -9.15 8.50 -11.82
C GLN A 13 -7.97 9.23 -11.17
N GLU A 14 -7.03 9.75 -11.96
CA GLU A 14 -5.91 10.52 -11.44
C GLU A 14 -6.38 11.70 -10.58
N LYS A 15 -7.32 12.50 -11.08
CA LYS A 15 -7.92 13.60 -10.30
C LYS A 15 -8.54 13.10 -8.99
N ARG A 16 -9.26 11.97 -9.02
CA ARG A 16 -9.87 11.38 -7.81
C ARG A 16 -8.83 10.86 -6.82
N LEU A 17 -7.70 10.32 -7.29
CA LEU A 17 -6.62 9.88 -6.41
C LEU A 17 -5.97 11.06 -5.69
N LYS A 18 -5.71 12.16 -6.41
CA LYS A 18 -5.18 13.41 -5.82
C LYS A 18 -6.15 14.04 -4.82
N LEU A 19 -7.46 13.96 -5.07
CA LEU A 19 -8.49 14.39 -4.13
C LEU A 19 -8.61 13.47 -2.90
N ALA A 20 -8.38 12.16 -3.06
CA ALA A 20 -8.46 11.20 -1.96
C ALA A 20 -7.34 11.38 -0.91
N VAL A 21 -6.23 12.01 -1.30
CA VAL A 21 -5.19 12.47 -0.37
C VAL A 21 -5.36 13.94 0.00
N GLU A 22 -6.54 14.54 -0.21
CA GLU A 22 -6.85 15.92 0.17
C GLU A 22 -5.86 16.97 -0.39
N GLY A 23 -5.25 16.71 -1.55
CA GLY A 23 -4.24 17.61 -2.11
C GLY A 23 -2.92 17.65 -1.34
N THR A 24 -2.65 16.70 -0.46
CA THR A 24 -1.40 16.64 0.32
C THR A 24 -0.37 15.72 -0.35
N CYS A 25 0.90 16.14 -0.32
CA CYS A 25 2.02 15.29 -0.72
C CYS A 25 2.30 14.26 0.37
N GLU A 26 2.33 12.97 0.03
CA GLU A 26 2.55 11.90 1.01
C GLU A 26 4.00 11.78 1.50
N LEU A 27 4.94 12.51 0.89
CA LEU A 27 6.35 12.51 1.28
C LEU A 27 6.71 13.67 2.21
N CYS A 28 6.40 14.92 1.82
CA CYS A 28 6.68 16.11 2.63
C CYS A 28 5.52 16.55 3.52
N SER A 29 4.33 15.97 3.37
CA SER A 29 3.11 16.33 4.11
C SER A 29 2.59 17.76 3.86
N GLU A 30 3.10 18.45 2.85
CA GLU A 30 2.63 19.79 2.48
C GLU A 30 1.41 19.74 1.52
N TYR A 31 0.62 20.82 1.53
CA TYR A 31 -0.55 20.98 0.69
C TYR A 31 -0.20 21.59 -0.67
N PHE A 32 -0.75 21.02 -1.74
CA PHE A 32 -0.55 21.48 -3.11
C PHE A 32 -1.87 21.48 -3.87
N ALA A 33 -1.99 22.40 -4.84
CA ALA A 33 -3.08 22.29 -5.81
C ALA A 33 -2.90 21.01 -6.65
N LEU A 34 -4.02 20.40 -7.06
CA LEU A 34 -4.03 19.12 -7.79
C LEU A 34 -3.10 19.08 -9.02
N PRO A 35 -2.90 20.16 -9.81
CA PRO A 35 -1.97 20.14 -10.94
C PRO A 35 -0.49 19.97 -10.55
N PHE A 36 -0.12 20.24 -9.30
CA PHE A 36 1.26 20.15 -8.80
C PHE A 36 1.58 18.83 -8.08
N LEU A 37 0.59 17.93 -8.01
CA LEU A 37 0.76 16.59 -7.50
C LEU A 37 0.87 15.60 -8.66
N ASP A 38 1.72 14.60 -8.49
CA ASP A 38 1.96 13.52 -9.43
C ASP A 38 1.77 12.16 -8.72
N ILE A 39 1.45 11.14 -9.52
CA ILE A 39 1.26 9.78 -9.01
C ILE A 39 2.50 8.96 -9.31
N HIS A 40 3.31 8.75 -8.28
CA HIS A 40 4.49 7.91 -8.32
C HIS A 40 4.13 6.43 -8.14
N ARG A 41 4.84 5.53 -8.84
CA ARG A 41 4.66 4.07 -8.71
C ARG A 41 5.87 3.40 -8.03
N ILE A 42 5.64 2.84 -6.84
CA ILE A 42 6.65 2.32 -5.90
C ILE A 42 7.43 1.09 -6.42
N SER A 43 6.96 0.37 -7.45
CA SER A 43 7.67 -0.80 -8.00
C SER A 43 7.34 -1.08 -9.47
N ARG A 44 8.40 -1.35 -10.25
CA ARG A 44 8.34 -1.84 -11.63
C ARG A 44 8.30 -3.36 -11.76
N ARG A 45 8.64 -4.11 -10.70
CA ARG A 45 8.58 -5.58 -10.73
C ARG A 45 7.12 -6.02 -10.87
N GLN A 46 6.80 -6.70 -11.97
CA GLN A 46 5.56 -7.41 -12.17
C GLN A 46 5.53 -8.59 -11.18
N TYR A 47 5.10 -8.34 -9.95
CA TYR A 47 4.80 -9.43 -9.03
C TYR A 47 3.65 -10.24 -9.64
N ARG A 48 3.92 -11.51 -9.97
CA ARG A 48 2.92 -12.46 -10.44
C ARG A 48 1.70 -12.43 -9.51
N GLU A 49 0.57 -12.06 -10.09
CA GLU A 49 -0.78 -12.59 -9.85
C GLU A 49 -1.37 -12.69 -8.44
N MET A 50 -0.77 -12.13 -7.38
CA MET A 50 -1.59 -11.85 -6.20
C MET A 50 -2.44 -10.60 -6.47
N LYS A 51 -3.78 -10.73 -6.45
CA LYS A 51 -4.78 -9.64 -6.40
C LYS A 51 -4.61 -8.80 -5.12
N ARG A 52 -3.45 -8.15 -4.97
CA ARG A 52 -3.16 -7.24 -3.86
C ARG A 52 -3.76 -5.88 -4.17
N ASP A 53 -4.08 -5.18 -3.09
CA ASP A 53 -4.58 -3.82 -3.09
C ASP A 53 -3.70 -2.89 -3.96
N PRO A 54 -4.20 -2.37 -5.10
CA PRO A 54 -3.43 -1.53 -6.00
C PRO A 54 -3.04 -0.19 -5.38
N SER A 55 -3.81 0.30 -4.39
CA SER A 55 -3.48 1.54 -3.68
C SER A 55 -2.12 1.44 -2.99
N THR A 56 -1.68 0.24 -2.61
CA THR A 56 -0.39 0.04 -1.93
C THR A 56 0.85 0.22 -2.81
N ARG A 57 0.66 0.41 -4.11
CA ARG A 57 1.74 0.48 -5.11
C ARG A 57 1.97 1.88 -5.66
N ILE A 58 1.20 2.86 -5.19
CA ILE A 58 1.29 4.24 -5.63
C ILE A 58 1.58 5.16 -4.45
N LEU A 59 2.19 6.31 -4.72
CA LEU A 59 2.26 7.49 -3.85
C LEU A 59 1.76 8.70 -4.62
N VAL A 60 1.09 9.61 -3.93
CA VAL A 60 0.77 10.94 -4.45
C VAL A 60 1.78 11.92 -3.86
N VAL A 61 2.56 12.57 -4.70
CA VAL A 61 3.70 13.41 -4.30
C VAL A 61 3.72 14.70 -5.08
N CYS A 62 4.30 15.78 -4.56
CA CYS A 62 4.55 16.97 -5.36
C CYS A 62 5.67 16.73 -6.38
N HIS A 63 5.74 17.54 -7.43
CA HIS A 63 6.78 17.46 -8.47
C HIS A 63 8.22 17.40 -7.90
N LEU A 64 8.55 18.22 -6.89
CA LEU A 64 9.89 18.20 -6.27
C LEU A 64 10.19 16.84 -5.62
N CYS A 65 9.25 16.32 -4.83
CA CYS A 65 9.39 15.01 -4.20
C CYS A 65 9.41 13.88 -5.25
N HIS A 66 8.64 14.02 -6.32
CA HIS A 66 8.62 13.08 -7.43
C HIS A 66 10.00 12.99 -8.09
N ASP A 67 10.59 14.14 -8.45
CA ASP A 67 11.91 14.22 -9.05
C ASP A 67 12.99 13.69 -8.09
N HIS A 68 12.91 14.01 -6.80
CA HIS A 68 13.81 13.48 -5.78
C HIS A 68 13.79 11.95 -5.72
N ILE A 69 12.63 11.31 -5.81
CA ILE A 69 12.53 9.84 -5.80
C ILE A 69 13.24 9.22 -7.02
N HIS A 70 13.21 9.88 -8.17
CA HIS A 70 13.86 9.40 -9.39
C HIS A 70 15.38 9.67 -9.42
N HIS A 71 15.84 10.81 -8.87
CA HIS A 71 17.26 11.18 -8.83
C HIS A 71 18.03 10.51 -7.70
N LEU A 72 17.42 10.38 -6.52
CA LEU A 72 18.00 9.75 -5.33
C LEU A 72 17.06 8.62 -4.91
N PRO A 73 17.28 7.39 -5.39
CA PRO A 73 16.29 6.32 -5.24
C PRO A 73 16.03 6.01 -3.76
N VAL A 74 14.93 6.56 -3.25
CA VAL A 74 14.42 6.26 -1.92
C VAL A 74 14.14 4.75 -1.89
N PRO A 75 14.70 3.98 -0.93
CA PRO A 75 14.49 2.54 -0.86
C PRO A 75 13.00 2.19 -0.89
N VAL A 76 12.62 1.20 -1.70
CA VAL A 76 11.23 0.71 -1.83
C VAL A 76 10.59 0.41 -0.47
N ARG A 77 11.40 -0.04 0.50
CA ARG A 77 10.96 -0.27 1.88
C ARG A 77 10.41 1.00 2.55
N GLN A 78 11.10 2.13 2.42
CA GLN A 78 10.67 3.41 2.99
C GLN A 78 9.42 3.93 2.30
N GLN A 79 9.35 3.82 0.96
CA GLN A 79 8.15 4.17 0.21
C GLN A 79 6.92 3.36 0.66
N ARG A 80 7.09 2.05 0.90
CA ARG A 80 6.02 1.19 1.42
C ARG A 80 5.63 1.52 2.86
N GLU A 81 6.58 2.01 3.66
CA GLU A 81 6.31 2.45 5.02
C GLU A 81 5.38 3.67 5.03
N ILE A 82 5.60 4.63 4.13
CA ILE A 82 4.70 5.78 3.94
C ILE A 82 3.27 5.30 3.62
N VAL A 83 3.12 4.40 2.65
CA VAL A 83 1.82 3.80 2.30
C VAL A 83 1.15 3.12 3.51
N SER A 84 1.93 2.43 4.35
CA SER A 84 1.40 1.72 5.52
C SER A 84 0.83 2.68 6.57
N ARG A 85 1.39 3.89 6.68
CA ARG A 85 0.99 4.93 7.62
C ARG A 85 -0.24 5.73 7.17
N ARG A 86 -0.75 5.52 5.96
CA ARG A 86 -2.00 6.16 5.48
C ARG A 86 -3.13 5.98 6.48
N SER A 87 -3.88 7.06 6.68
CA SER A 87 -5.12 7.00 7.44
C SER A 87 -6.10 6.01 6.81
N PHE A 88 -7.02 5.49 7.63
CA PHE A 88 -8.06 4.59 7.15
C PHE A 88 -8.90 5.22 6.02
N PHE A 89 -9.23 6.51 6.13
CA PHE A 89 -10.04 7.23 5.14
C PHE A 89 -9.34 7.35 3.79
N VAL A 90 -8.09 7.80 3.78
CA VAL A 90 -7.27 7.90 2.56
C VAL A 90 -7.17 6.52 1.89
N ARG A 91 -6.86 5.48 2.67
CA ARG A 91 -6.75 4.11 2.15
C ARG A 91 -8.09 3.63 1.55
N ARG A 92 -9.20 3.87 2.23
CA ARG A 92 -10.55 3.50 1.76
C ARG A 92 -10.90 4.20 0.45
N ASP A 93 -10.61 5.49 0.36
CA ASP A 93 -11.00 6.29 -0.79
C ASP A 93 -10.12 5.99 -2.01
N LEU A 94 -8.81 5.77 -1.82
CA LEU A 94 -7.94 5.27 -2.89
C LEU A 94 -8.41 3.91 -3.42
N ARG A 95 -8.75 2.96 -2.53
CA ARG A 95 -9.30 1.64 -2.93
C ARG A 95 -10.59 1.78 -3.76
N ARG A 96 -11.46 2.71 -3.37
CA ARG A 96 -12.71 3.00 -4.09
C ARG A 96 -12.43 3.49 -5.51
N VAL A 97 -11.44 4.37 -5.69
CA VAL A 97 -11.05 4.85 -7.03
C VAL A 97 -10.53 3.71 -7.92
N PHE A 98 -9.80 2.77 -7.34
CA PHE A 98 -9.34 1.56 -8.03
C PHE A 98 -10.40 0.46 -8.18
N GLY A 99 -11.60 0.64 -7.64
CA GLY A 99 -12.61 -0.43 -7.59
C GLY A 99 -12.19 -1.65 -6.77
N TYR A 100 -11.16 -1.53 -5.93
CA TYR A 100 -10.65 -2.62 -5.12
C TYR A 100 -11.57 -2.86 -3.92
N ARG A 101 -12.10 -4.08 -3.83
CA ARG A 101 -12.82 -4.56 -2.64
C ARG A 101 -11.95 -5.59 -1.93
N PRO A 102 -11.55 -5.35 -0.66
CA PRO A 102 -10.87 -6.36 0.14
C PRO A 102 -11.74 -7.61 0.19
N ARG A 103 -11.13 -8.78 0.00
CA ARG A 103 -11.86 -10.04 0.21
C ARG A 103 -12.17 -10.14 1.72
N PRO A 104 -13.44 -10.26 2.13
CA PRO A 104 -13.75 -10.51 3.53
C PRO A 104 -13.08 -11.82 3.94
N TYR A 105 -12.56 -11.87 5.16
CA TYR A 105 -12.09 -13.12 5.73
C TYR A 105 -13.30 -14.05 5.85
N SER A 106 -13.24 -15.18 5.13
CA SER A 106 -14.13 -16.31 5.33
C SER A 106 -13.37 -17.30 6.20
N PRO A 107 -13.80 -17.57 7.44
CA PRO A 107 -13.23 -18.67 8.20
C PRO A 107 -13.39 -19.97 7.41
N PRO A 108 -12.47 -20.94 7.57
CA PRO A 108 -12.69 -22.29 7.08
C PRO A 108 -14.04 -22.82 7.57
N GLU A 109 -14.80 -23.47 6.69
CA GLU A 109 -16.13 -24.01 7.02
C GLU A 109 -16.04 -25.13 8.06
N GLU A 110 -14.93 -25.86 8.07
CA GLU A 110 -14.62 -26.90 9.04
C GLU A 110 -13.37 -26.48 9.81
N ILE A 111 -13.57 -26.16 11.09
CA ILE A 111 -12.50 -25.98 12.06
C ILE A 111 -12.57 -27.22 12.95
N ASP A 112 -11.74 -28.22 12.68
CA ASP A 112 -11.58 -29.35 13.60
C ASP A 112 -10.80 -28.86 14.82
N VAL A 113 -11.56 -28.44 15.82
CA VAL A 113 -11.03 -27.92 17.07
C VAL A 113 -10.14 -28.96 17.74
N SER A 114 -10.46 -30.26 17.61
CA SER A 114 -9.69 -31.35 18.21
C SER A 114 -8.30 -31.46 17.56
N GLN A 115 -8.24 -31.37 16.23
CA GLN A 115 -6.98 -31.40 15.49
C GLN A 115 -6.09 -30.18 15.79
N ILE A 116 -6.69 -29.00 15.97
CA ILE A 116 -5.97 -27.78 16.36
C ILE A 116 -5.41 -27.90 17.78
N PHE A 117 -6.20 -28.44 18.71
CA PHE A 117 -5.75 -28.72 20.08
C PHE A 117 -4.61 -29.73 20.07
N ASP A 118 -4.75 -30.82 19.33
CA ASP A 118 -3.71 -31.83 19.20
C ASP A 118 -2.44 -31.21 18.59
N GLU A 119 -2.49 -30.44 17.51
CA GLU A 119 -1.30 -29.73 17.00
C GLU A 119 -0.66 -28.82 18.05
N TYR A 120 -1.45 -28.03 18.77
CA TYR A 120 -0.95 -27.09 19.77
C TYR A 120 -0.25 -27.76 20.96
N PHE A 121 -0.72 -28.94 21.38
CA PHE A 121 -0.17 -29.67 22.52
C PHE A 121 0.83 -30.76 22.14
N THR A 122 0.79 -31.27 20.90
CA THR A 122 1.71 -32.30 20.38
C THR A 122 2.98 -31.67 19.81
N HIS A 123 2.90 -30.45 19.27
CA HIS A 123 4.08 -29.63 19.05
C HIS A 123 4.52 -29.04 20.38
N ALA A 124 5.59 -29.62 20.96
CA ALA A 124 6.24 -29.07 22.13
C ALA A 124 6.40 -27.53 21.96
N PRO A 125 6.10 -26.72 23.00
CA PRO A 125 6.30 -25.28 22.89
C PRO A 125 7.73 -25.04 22.39
N PRO A 126 7.96 -24.09 21.45
CA PRO A 126 9.31 -23.70 21.12
C PRO A 126 10.00 -23.45 22.45
N GLY A 127 11.06 -24.23 22.72
CA GLY A 127 11.67 -24.34 24.04
C GLY A 127 11.90 -22.97 24.67
N PRO A 128 11.99 -22.90 26.01
CA PRO A 128 11.88 -21.65 26.76
C PRO A 128 12.72 -20.59 26.07
N PHE A 129 12.07 -19.51 25.62
CA PHE A 129 12.76 -18.32 25.17
C PHE A 129 13.82 -18.03 26.22
N ARG A 130 15.09 -18.30 25.90
CA ARG A 130 16.18 -17.93 26.78
C ARG A 130 16.15 -16.41 26.82
N LEU A 131 15.59 -15.85 27.90
CA LEU A 131 16.01 -14.57 28.44
C LEU A 131 17.50 -14.72 28.76
N SER A 132 18.33 -14.59 27.73
CA SER A 132 19.78 -14.55 27.88
C SER A 132 20.12 -13.10 28.16
N GLY A 133 20.47 -12.84 29.42
CA GLY A 133 21.42 -11.83 29.91
C GLY A 133 21.45 -10.47 29.23
#